data_AF-A0A965A847-F1
#
_entry.id   AF-A0A965A847-F1
#
_cell.length_a   1.000
_cell.length_b   1.000
_cell.length_c   1.000
_cell.angle_alpha   90.00
_cell.angle_beta   90.00
_cell.angle_gamma   90.00
#
_symmetry.space_group_name_H-M   'P 1'
#
loop_
_entity.id
_entity.type
_entity.pdbx_description
1 polymer ?
#
loop_
_entity_poly.entity_id
_entity_poly.type
_entity_poly.pdbx_seq_one_letter_code
_entity_poly.pdbx_strand_id
1 'polypeptide(L)'
;MAFTERDLGTTYRWKVRTGRFSPDIFMLGDTQKIVVTGDATSGWAVEIWAKPALKAYKNGCFTSTACDDTSVADSVQYAISGYMRTLGIGVARNSWPSVETEALRDSLRGTFISTNGMTQQWTFAADTFNVSAFGPHFLTDGKTVGPGFVRVFLPEAYIVKQRGYSSVSEVTAENVAVTVRGQKVVPVIVAKDGGLLVDTGVTHFSAPNPTVKVLPGPLLSGATSNSSVAPQLSGIASTTPVRTG
;
A
#
# COMPACT_ATOMS: atom_id res chain seq x y z
N MET A 1 -20.31 -4.11 -16.61
CA MET A 1 -19.88 -5.39 -17.20
C MET A 1 -19.95 -6.43 -16.09
N ALA A 2 -20.61 -7.56 -16.33
CA ALA A 2 -20.62 -8.68 -15.38
C ALA A 2 -19.44 -9.60 -15.69
N PHE A 3 -18.66 -9.99 -14.68
CA PHE A 3 -17.55 -10.94 -14.82
C PHE A 3 -17.99 -12.35 -14.42
N THR A 4 -17.33 -13.35 -14.98
CA THR A 4 -17.56 -14.78 -14.72
C THR A 4 -16.27 -15.48 -14.29
N GLU A 5 -16.38 -16.74 -13.85
CA GLU A 5 -15.21 -17.55 -13.48
C GLU A 5 -14.19 -17.71 -14.62
N ARG A 6 -14.69 -17.83 -15.85
CA ARG A 6 -13.85 -17.91 -17.06
C ARG A 6 -12.96 -16.67 -17.21
N ASP A 7 -13.40 -15.53 -16.70
CA ASP A 7 -12.70 -14.25 -16.84
C ASP A 7 -11.55 -14.06 -15.86
N LEU A 8 -11.41 -14.92 -14.83
CA LEU A 8 -10.32 -14.84 -13.86
C LEU A 8 -8.92 -14.90 -14.50
N GLY A 9 -8.79 -15.58 -15.64
CA GLY A 9 -7.53 -15.64 -16.39
C GLY A 9 -7.23 -14.37 -17.20
N THR A 10 -8.25 -13.56 -17.47
CA THR A 10 -8.18 -12.44 -18.41
C THR A 10 -7.72 -11.17 -17.72
N THR A 11 -6.62 -10.59 -18.21
CA THR A 11 -6.18 -9.26 -17.79
C THR A 11 -6.87 -8.20 -18.63
N TYR A 12 -7.68 -7.36 -18.00
CA TYR A 12 -8.36 -6.24 -18.64
C TYR A 12 -7.52 -4.97 -18.47
N ARG A 13 -7.59 -4.07 -19.47
CA ARG A 13 -6.87 -2.80 -19.50
C ARG A 13 -7.85 -1.63 -19.60
N TRP A 14 -7.67 -0.62 -18.76
CA TRP A 14 -8.37 0.66 -18.88
C TRP A 14 -7.39 1.82 -18.85
N LYS A 15 -7.76 2.90 -19.52
CA LYS A 15 -7.08 4.19 -19.44
C LYS A 15 -8.07 5.23 -18.95
N VAL A 16 -7.71 5.94 -17.89
CA VAL A 16 -8.56 6.94 -17.23
C VAL A 16 -7.77 8.23 -17.07
N ARG A 17 -8.36 9.37 -17.42
CA ARG A 17 -7.81 10.68 -17.11
C ARG A 17 -8.33 11.13 -15.75
N THR A 18 -7.44 11.36 -14.79
CA THR A 18 -7.82 11.79 -13.42
C THR A 18 -7.78 13.31 -13.26
N GLY A 19 -7.32 14.04 -14.29
CA GLY A 19 -7.24 15.50 -14.26
C GLY A 19 -6.19 15.94 -13.24
N ARG A 20 -6.53 16.88 -12.35
CA ARG A 20 -5.57 17.39 -11.34
C ARG A 20 -5.45 16.50 -10.10
N PHE A 21 -6.20 15.41 -10.01
CA PHE A 21 -6.07 14.45 -8.92
C PHE A 21 -4.84 13.56 -9.15
N SER A 22 -3.84 13.70 -8.27
CA SER A 22 -2.61 12.91 -8.32
C SER A 22 -2.91 11.44 -8.02
N PRO A 23 -2.58 10.52 -8.94
CA PRO A 23 -2.84 9.09 -8.76
C PRO A 23 -1.73 8.44 -7.93
N ASP A 24 -1.69 8.75 -6.63
CA ASP A 24 -0.54 8.36 -5.81
C ASP A 24 -0.59 6.89 -5.42
N ILE A 25 -1.65 6.48 -4.71
CA ILE A 25 -1.79 5.11 -4.22
C ILE A 25 -3.14 4.51 -4.60
N PHE A 26 -3.09 3.31 -5.12
CA PHE A 26 -4.22 2.52 -5.56
C PHE A 26 -4.46 1.34 -4.63
N MET A 27 -5.73 1.04 -4.34
CA MET A 27 -6.12 -0.24 -3.77
C MET A 27 -7.25 -0.81 -4.60
N LEU A 28 -6.93 -1.82 -5.41
CA LEU A 28 -7.83 -2.43 -6.38
C LEU A 28 -7.78 -3.96 -6.23
N GLY A 29 -8.62 -4.66 -7.00
CA GLY A 29 -8.66 -6.12 -7.12
C GLY A 29 -7.31 -6.76 -7.54
N ASP A 30 -7.34 -7.83 -8.33
CA ASP A 30 -6.11 -8.49 -8.82
C ASP A 30 -5.38 -7.64 -9.89
N THR A 31 -4.77 -6.54 -9.43
CA THR A 31 -4.06 -5.54 -10.19
C THR A 31 -2.69 -6.07 -10.56
N GLN A 32 -2.44 -6.12 -11.87
CA GLN A 32 -1.21 -6.66 -12.43
C GLN A 32 -0.17 -5.57 -12.66
N LYS A 33 -0.63 -4.35 -12.98
CA LYS A 33 0.20 -3.22 -13.38
C LYS A 33 -0.60 -1.92 -13.30
N ILE A 34 0.07 -0.84 -12.94
CA ILE A 34 -0.40 0.54 -13.10
C ILE A 34 0.70 1.36 -13.76
N VAL A 35 0.33 2.20 -14.72
CA VAL A 35 1.22 3.20 -15.31
C VAL A 35 0.58 4.57 -15.14
N VAL A 36 1.32 5.49 -14.53
CA VAL A 36 0.92 6.88 -14.35
C VAL A 36 1.67 7.76 -15.35
N THR A 37 0.96 8.69 -15.98
CA THR A 37 1.51 9.67 -16.90
C THR A 37 0.91 11.05 -16.65
N GLY A 38 1.55 12.10 -17.16
CA GLY A 38 1.14 13.49 -16.96
C GLY A 38 1.79 14.13 -15.73
N ASP A 39 1.25 15.26 -15.32
CA ASP A 39 1.78 16.08 -14.22
C ASP A 39 0.69 16.95 -13.56
N ALA A 40 1.05 17.70 -12.52
CA ALA A 40 0.12 18.56 -11.79
C ALA A 40 -0.44 19.74 -12.63
N THR A 41 0.28 20.16 -13.67
CA THR A 41 -0.07 21.28 -14.56
C THR A 41 -0.99 20.82 -15.70
N SER A 42 -0.57 19.78 -16.44
CA SER A 42 -1.27 19.23 -17.61
C SER A 42 -2.39 18.22 -17.24
N GLY A 43 -2.34 17.74 -16.01
CA GLY A 43 -3.22 16.71 -15.47
C GLY A 43 -2.68 15.31 -15.72
N TRP A 44 -3.15 14.38 -14.90
CA TRP A 44 -2.70 12.99 -14.86
C TRP A 44 -3.61 12.07 -15.66
N ALA A 45 -3.01 10.98 -16.14
CA ALA A 45 -3.71 9.83 -16.71
C ALA A 45 -3.10 8.54 -16.16
N VAL A 46 -3.95 7.54 -16.00
CA VAL A 46 -3.62 6.25 -15.42
C VAL A 46 -4.02 5.17 -16.39
N GLU A 47 -3.12 4.23 -16.63
CA GLU A 47 -3.43 2.96 -17.27
C GLU A 47 -3.37 1.84 -16.25
N ILE A 48 -4.41 1.02 -16.19
CA ILE A 48 -4.59 -0.03 -15.17
C ILE A 48 -4.78 -1.35 -15.88
N TRP A 49 -4.02 -2.37 -15.46
CA TRP A 49 -4.22 -3.76 -15.85
C TRP A 49 -4.66 -4.54 -14.62
N ALA A 50 -5.85 -5.15 -14.67
CA ALA A 50 -6.34 -5.97 -13.58
C ALA A 50 -7.13 -7.17 -14.09
N LYS A 51 -7.07 -8.25 -13.32
CA LYS A 51 -7.93 -9.42 -13.48
C LYS A 51 -9.13 -9.30 -12.52
N PRO A 52 -10.28 -9.88 -12.88
CA PRO A 52 -11.36 -10.08 -11.93
C PRO A 52 -10.85 -10.89 -10.75
N ALA A 53 -11.28 -10.51 -9.55
CA ALA A 53 -10.98 -11.26 -8.35
C ALA A 53 -12.25 -11.98 -7.86
N LEU A 54 -12.06 -13.21 -7.37
CA LEU A 54 -13.07 -13.95 -6.63
C LEU A 54 -13.32 -13.27 -5.28
N LYS A 55 -14.58 -12.91 -5.01
CA LYS A 55 -15.02 -12.33 -3.74
C LYS A 55 -16.15 -13.19 -3.17
N ALA A 56 -15.97 -13.72 -1.97
CA ALA A 56 -17.02 -14.48 -1.29
C ALA A 56 -17.61 -13.63 -0.16
N TYR A 57 -18.93 -13.44 -0.14
CA TYR A 57 -19.62 -12.55 0.78
C TYR A 57 -20.40 -13.32 1.83
N LYS A 58 -20.14 -13.04 3.11
CA LYS A 58 -21.02 -13.37 4.23
C LYS A 58 -21.76 -12.12 4.67
N ASN A 59 -23.08 -12.18 4.79
CA ASN A 59 -23.85 -11.00 5.17
C ASN A 59 -23.48 -10.52 6.60
N GLY A 60 -23.32 -9.21 6.79
CA GLY A 60 -22.95 -8.62 8.09
C GLY A 60 -21.48 -8.79 8.51
N CYS A 61 -20.66 -9.48 7.73
CA CYS A 61 -19.27 -9.80 8.08
C CYS A 61 -18.28 -8.90 7.29
N PHE A 62 -17.87 -7.79 7.91
CA PHE A 62 -17.06 -6.74 7.26
C PHE A 62 -15.68 -6.50 7.90
N THR A 63 -15.42 -7.06 9.08
CA THR A 63 -14.16 -6.89 9.85
C THR A 63 -13.84 -8.17 10.61
N SER A 64 -12.57 -8.44 10.97
CA SER A 64 -12.24 -9.60 11.84
C SER A 64 -12.90 -9.56 13.20
N THR A 65 -13.24 -8.38 13.71
CA THR A 65 -13.93 -8.24 15.00
C THR A 65 -15.41 -8.63 14.89
N ALA A 66 -15.99 -8.52 13.68
CA ALA A 66 -17.38 -8.88 13.39
C ALA A 66 -17.54 -10.29 12.81
N CYS A 67 -16.44 -10.98 12.48
CA CYS A 67 -16.45 -12.27 11.79
C CYS A 67 -15.68 -13.32 12.58
N ASP A 68 -16.35 -14.39 13.01
CA ASP A 68 -15.67 -15.56 13.56
C ASP A 68 -14.81 -16.27 12.49
N ASP A 69 -13.76 -16.99 12.91
CA ASP A 69 -12.90 -17.72 11.98
C ASP A 69 -13.61 -18.94 11.32
N THR A 70 -14.78 -19.34 11.82
CA THR A 70 -15.65 -20.40 11.27
C THR A 70 -16.67 -19.89 10.23
N SER A 71 -16.62 -18.61 9.89
CA SER A 71 -17.61 -17.98 9.05
C SER A 71 -17.58 -18.57 7.64
N VAL A 72 -18.75 -18.67 6.99
CA VAL A 72 -18.88 -19.20 5.63
C VAL A 72 -19.59 -18.14 4.79
N ALA A 73 -19.13 -17.93 3.57
CA ALA A 73 -19.79 -17.01 2.65
C ALA A 73 -21.15 -17.56 2.20
N ASP A 74 -22.15 -16.68 2.11
CA ASP A 74 -23.49 -16.99 1.59
C ASP A 74 -23.55 -16.88 0.06
N SER A 75 -22.59 -16.18 -0.55
CA SER A 75 -22.51 -16.01 -2.01
C SER A 75 -21.09 -15.72 -2.50
N VAL A 76 -20.88 -15.82 -3.81
CA VAL A 76 -19.61 -15.56 -4.49
C VAL A 76 -19.86 -14.64 -5.69
N GLN A 77 -18.99 -13.66 -5.90
CA GLN A 77 -19.01 -12.77 -7.06
C GLN A 77 -17.61 -12.57 -7.64
N TYR A 78 -17.57 -12.26 -8.93
CA TYR A 78 -16.36 -11.86 -9.65
C TYR A 78 -16.42 -10.37 -9.91
N ALA A 79 -15.41 -9.63 -9.46
CA ALA A 79 -15.41 -8.18 -9.60
C ALA A 79 -14.01 -7.59 -9.72
N ILE A 80 -13.96 -6.42 -10.35
CA ILE A 80 -12.83 -5.51 -10.30
C ILE A 80 -13.34 -4.23 -9.67
N SER A 81 -12.88 -3.96 -8.46
CA SER A 81 -13.32 -2.79 -7.69
C SER A 81 -12.15 -2.27 -6.88
N GLY A 82 -12.20 -0.98 -6.57
CA GLY A 82 -11.24 -0.35 -5.68
C GLY A 82 -11.28 1.16 -5.78
N TYR A 83 -10.25 1.79 -5.26
CA TYR A 83 -10.14 3.23 -5.24
C TYR A 83 -8.69 3.66 -5.36
N MET A 84 -8.52 4.94 -5.65
CA MET A 84 -7.25 5.64 -5.75
C MET A 84 -7.29 6.81 -4.78
N ARG A 85 -6.15 7.16 -4.18
CA ARG A 85 -6.02 8.35 -3.34
C ARG A 85 -4.82 9.18 -3.75
N THR A 86 -5.03 10.50 -3.73
CA THR A 86 -3.95 11.49 -3.62
C THR A 86 -3.46 11.51 -2.18
N LEU A 87 -2.14 11.54 -1.96
CA LEU A 87 -1.56 11.73 -0.64
C LEU A 87 -1.47 13.22 -0.29
N GLY A 88 -1.81 13.54 0.96
CA GLY A 88 -1.51 14.85 1.54
C GLY A 88 -0.01 15.00 1.82
N ILE A 89 0.46 16.24 1.99
CA ILE A 89 1.82 16.56 2.42
C ILE A 89 1.79 17.11 3.85
N GLY A 90 2.69 16.65 4.70
CA GLY A 90 2.79 17.01 6.11
C GLY A 90 1.86 16.18 7.01
N VAL A 91 1.36 16.80 8.08
CA VAL A 91 0.56 16.11 9.11
C VAL A 91 -0.77 15.61 8.54
N ALA A 92 -1.11 14.35 8.84
CA ALA A 92 -2.38 13.75 8.45
C ALA A 92 -3.55 14.57 9.00
N ARG A 93 -4.46 15.01 8.12
CA ARG A 93 -5.65 15.76 8.51
C ARG A 93 -6.86 14.87 8.29
N ASN A 94 -7.71 14.72 9.31
CA ASN A 94 -9.04 14.10 9.20
C ASN A 94 -9.06 12.78 8.40
N SER A 95 -8.21 11.82 8.79
CA SER A 95 -8.11 10.50 8.13
C SER A 95 -7.69 10.53 6.65
N TRP A 96 -7.22 11.67 6.12
CA TRP A 96 -6.56 11.75 4.81
C TRP A 96 -5.13 11.21 4.95
N PRO A 97 -4.75 10.14 4.20
CA PRO A 97 -3.37 9.64 4.22
C PRO A 97 -2.36 10.66 3.68
N SER A 98 -1.34 10.98 4.46
CA SER A 98 -0.30 11.93 4.09
C SER A 98 1.10 11.37 4.25
N VAL A 99 2.06 12.04 3.62
CA VAL A 99 3.49 11.78 3.76
C VAL A 99 4.22 13.07 4.12
N GLU A 100 5.41 12.95 4.71
CA GLU A 100 6.13 14.10 5.25
C GLU A 100 6.58 15.09 4.16
N THR A 101 6.95 14.59 2.98
CA THR A 101 7.52 15.41 1.91
C THR A 101 6.88 15.14 0.56
N GLU A 102 6.89 16.15 -0.31
CA GLU A 102 6.46 16.02 -1.71
C GLU A 102 7.32 15.01 -2.48
N ALA A 103 8.63 14.98 -2.22
CA ALA A 103 9.54 14.01 -2.83
C ALA A 103 9.15 12.55 -2.51
N LEU A 104 8.72 12.27 -1.28
CA LEU A 104 8.23 10.94 -0.89
C LEU A 104 6.90 10.62 -1.59
N ARG A 105 5.96 11.57 -1.63
CA ARG A 105 4.69 11.39 -2.38
C ARG A 105 4.96 11.05 -3.84
N ASP A 106 5.80 11.83 -4.49
CA ASP A 106 6.11 11.68 -5.91
C ASP A 106 6.80 10.34 -6.19
N SER A 107 7.65 9.87 -5.27
CA SER A 107 8.32 8.58 -5.37
C SER A 107 7.37 7.39 -5.17
N LEU A 108 6.27 7.59 -4.42
CA LEU A 108 5.23 6.61 -4.20
C LEU A 108 4.15 6.61 -5.29
N ARG A 109 4.15 7.57 -6.21
CA ARG A 109 3.10 7.70 -7.23
C ARG A 109 3.01 6.46 -8.11
N GLY A 110 1.81 5.91 -8.26
CA GLY A 110 1.58 4.66 -8.99
C GLY A 110 1.75 3.40 -8.13
N THR A 111 2.01 3.53 -6.82
CA THR A 111 1.94 2.39 -5.88
C THR A 111 0.56 1.77 -5.94
N PHE A 112 0.50 0.44 -6.00
CA PHE A 112 -0.77 -0.26 -5.91
C PHE A 112 -0.73 -1.38 -4.88
N ILE A 113 -1.85 -1.54 -4.20
CA ILE A 113 -2.16 -2.67 -3.34
C ILE A 113 -3.19 -3.49 -4.09
N SER A 114 -2.83 -4.73 -4.38
CA SER A 114 -3.68 -5.70 -5.05
C SER A 114 -4.14 -6.74 -4.04
N THR A 115 -5.45 -6.94 -3.97
CA THR A 115 -6.04 -7.95 -3.09
C THR A 115 -7.39 -8.40 -3.63
N ASN A 116 -7.84 -9.58 -3.20
CA ASN A 116 -9.20 -10.06 -3.41
C ASN A 116 -10.11 -9.90 -2.18
N GLY A 117 -9.69 -9.09 -1.20
CA GLY A 117 -10.52 -8.74 -0.04
C GLY A 117 -11.86 -8.11 -0.42
N MET A 118 -12.89 -8.40 0.37
CA MET A 118 -14.23 -7.80 0.25
C MET A 118 -14.23 -6.35 0.76
N THR A 119 -13.69 -6.16 1.96
CA THR A 119 -13.49 -4.85 2.59
C THR A 119 -12.00 -4.60 2.62
N GLN A 120 -11.59 -3.42 2.16
CA GLN A 120 -10.18 -3.15 1.95
C GLN A 120 -9.84 -1.70 2.28
N GLN A 121 -8.85 -1.51 3.15
CA GLN A 121 -8.32 -0.21 3.55
C GLN A 121 -6.81 -0.28 3.64
N TRP A 122 -6.17 0.88 3.58
CA TRP A 122 -4.77 0.99 3.85
C TRP A 122 -4.45 2.33 4.52
N THR A 123 -3.37 2.34 5.27
CA THR A 123 -2.71 3.56 5.72
C THR A 123 -1.22 3.45 5.44
N PHE A 124 -0.56 4.59 5.32
CA PHE A 124 0.89 4.67 5.24
C PHE A 124 1.37 5.56 6.38
N ALA A 125 2.17 5.01 7.29
CA ALA A 125 2.69 5.72 8.45
C ALA A 125 4.06 5.17 8.81
N ALA A 126 5.01 6.06 9.15
CA ALA A 126 6.38 5.69 9.52
C ALA A 126 7.02 4.67 8.54
N ASP A 127 6.94 4.98 7.24
CA ASP A 127 7.40 4.14 6.12
C ASP A 127 6.80 2.74 6.03
N THR A 128 5.62 2.55 6.62
CA THR A 128 4.98 1.25 6.69
C THR A 128 3.61 1.33 6.06
N PHE A 129 3.39 0.48 5.07
CA PHE A 129 2.05 0.19 4.58
C PHE A 129 1.35 -0.71 5.58
N ASN A 130 0.26 -0.24 6.15
CA ASN A 130 -0.64 -1.06 6.95
C ASN A 130 -1.84 -1.34 6.07
N VAL A 131 -1.97 -2.58 5.61
CA VAL A 131 -3.07 -2.99 4.76
C VAL A 131 -4.07 -3.74 5.63
N SER A 132 -5.35 -3.43 5.52
CA SER A 132 -6.40 -4.30 6.02
C SER A 132 -7.22 -4.77 4.84
N ALA A 133 -7.30 -6.08 4.67
CA ALA A 133 -8.20 -6.72 3.73
C ALA A 133 -8.99 -7.75 4.52
N PHE A 134 -10.30 -7.83 4.30
CA PHE A 134 -11.20 -8.75 5.01
C PHE A 134 -11.98 -9.59 4.01
N GLY A 135 -12.07 -10.91 4.27
CA GLY A 135 -12.70 -11.91 3.42
C GLY A 135 -11.77 -12.45 2.31
N PRO A 136 -12.04 -13.65 1.72
CA PRO A 136 -13.18 -14.53 1.97
C PRO A 136 -12.88 -15.77 2.83
N HIS A 137 -13.81 -16.10 3.74
CA HIS A 137 -13.82 -17.38 4.45
C HIS A 137 -14.20 -18.56 3.53
N PHE A 138 -14.58 -19.73 4.07
CA PHE A 138 -15.08 -20.85 3.26
C PHE A 138 -16.15 -20.37 2.27
N LEU A 139 -16.09 -20.86 1.02
CA LEU A 139 -17.11 -20.64 0.00
C LEU A 139 -18.45 -21.28 0.46
N THR A 140 -19.53 -21.02 -0.27
CA THR A 140 -20.88 -21.54 0.05
C THR A 140 -20.96 -23.06 0.21
N ASP A 141 -19.98 -23.80 -0.30
CA ASP A 141 -19.86 -25.24 -0.13
C ASP A 141 -19.38 -25.67 1.27
N GLY A 142 -18.99 -24.73 2.13
CA GLY A 142 -18.51 -24.95 3.50
C GLY A 142 -17.19 -25.70 3.59
N LYS A 143 -16.48 -25.90 2.48
CA LYS A 143 -15.27 -26.74 2.40
C LYS A 143 -14.12 -26.09 1.65
N THR A 144 -14.43 -25.29 0.64
CA THR A 144 -13.41 -24.65 -0.19
C THR A 144 -13.05 -23.31 0.41
N VAL A 145 -11.76 -23.08 0.64
CA VAL A 145 -11.25 -21.76 0.95
C VAL A 145 -10.73 -21.18 -0.36
N GLY A 146 -11.31 -20.07 -0.84
CA GLY A 146 -10.75 -19.38 -2.02
C GLY A 146 -9.35 -18.85 -1.71
N PRO A 147 -8.38 -18.76 -2.61
CA PRO A 147 -7.02 -18.27 -2.28
C PRO A 147 -7.01 -16.76 -2.01
N GLY A 148 -6.38 -16.32 -0.93
CA GLY A 148 -6.39 -14.93 -0.47
C GLY A 148 -5.02 -14.34 -0.67
N PHE A 149 -4.93 -13.09 -1.08
CA PHE A 149 -3.64 -12.46 -1.23
C PHE A 149 -3.69 -10.97 -0.94
N VAL A 150 -2.54 -10.46 -0.53
CA VAL A 150 -2.24 -9.04 -0.52
C VAL A 150 -0.87 -8.88 -1.17
N ARG A 151 -0.82 -8.11 -2.25
CA ARG A 151 0.41 -7.74 -2.94
C ARG A 151 0.55 -6.23 -2.93
N VAL A 152 1.74 -5.74 -2.65
CA VAL A 152 2.06 -4.32 -2.67
C VAL A 152 3.14 -4.08 -3.70
N PHE A 153 2.82 -3.27 -4.72
CA PHE A 153 3.79 -2.80 -5.69
C PHE A 153 4.34 -1.45 -5.28
N LEU A 154 5.67 -1.33 -5.28
CA LEU A 154 6.39 -0.12 -4.92
C LEU A 154 7.23 0.35 -6.12
N PRO A 155 7.04 1.59 -6.60
CA PRO A 155 7.81 2.12 -7.72
C PRO A 155 9.31 2.17 -7.45
N GLU A 156 10.14 2.00 -8.47
CA GLU A 156 11.60 2.12 -8.38
C GLU A 156 12.04 3.44 -7.75
N ALA A 157 11.33 4.54 -8.04
CA ALA A 157 11.62 5.84 -7.44
C ALA A 157 11.58 5.80 -5.90
N TYR A 158 10.64 5.07 -5.30
CA TYR A 158 10.61 4.87 -3.85
C TYR A 158 11.82 4.05 -3.37
N ILE A 159 12.12 2.94 -4.07
CA ILE A 159 13.23 2.05 -3.72
C ILE A 159 14.58 2.78 -3.78
N VAL A 160 14.85 3.50 -4.86
CA VAL A 160 16.14 4.16 -5.09
C VAL A 160 16.25 5.45 -4.29
N LYS A 161 15.27 6.35 -4.41
CA LYS A 161 15.39 7.71 -3.86
C LYS A 161 15.03 7.79 -2.38
N GLN A 162 14.11 6.95 -1.90
CA GLN A 162 13.62 7.01 -0.53
C GLN A 162 14.17 5.89 0.35
N ARG A 163 14.56 4.74 -0.24
CA ARG A 163 15.16 3.63 0.52
C ARG A 163 16.66 3.49 0.32
N GLY A 164 17.27 4.15 -0.66
CA GLY A 164 18.73 4.19 -0.79
C GLY A 164 19.34 2.87 -1.29
N TYR A 165 18.62 2.15 -2.15
CA TYR A 165 19.20 1.10 -2.97
C TYR A 165 19.67 1.69 -4.31
N SER A 166 20.69 1.11 -4.93
CA SER A 166 21.14 1.58 -6.25
C SER A 166 20.18 1.17 -7.37
N SER A 167 19.46 0.06 -7.16
CA SER A 167 18.47 -0.47 -8.10
C SER A 167 17.48 -1.40 -7.39
N VAL A 168 16.35 -1.70 -8.02
CA VAL A 168 15.35 -2.65 -7.49
C VAL A 168 15.94 -4.06 -7.32
N SER A 169 16.87 -4.48 -8.17
CA SER A 169 17.46 -5.84 -8.14
C SER A 169 18.34 -6.11 -6.92
N GLU A 170 18.75 -5.08 -6.18
CA GLU A 170 19.50 -5.24 -4.93
C GLU A 170 18.60 -5.60 -3.74
N VAL A 171 17.28 -5.44 -3.88
CA VAL A 171 16.34 -5.76 -2.80
C VAL A 171 16.08 -7.25 -2.77
N THR A 172 16.41 -7.88 -1.63
CA THR A 172 16.11 -9.28 -1.31
C THR A 172 14.91 -9.39 -0.37
N ALA A 173 14.36 -10.59 -0.16
CA ALA A 173 13.19 -10.77 0.72
C ALA A 173 13.49 -10.35 2.17
N GLU A 174 14.74 -10.50 2.61
CA GLU A 174 15.27 -10.10 3.91
C GLU A 174 15.27 -8.58 4.10
N ASN A 175 15.33 -7.82 3.00
CA ASN A 175 15.24 -6.38 3.01
C ASN A 175 13.79 -5.87 3.14
N VAL A 176 12.80 -6.75 3.11
CA VAL A 176 11.38 -6.37 3.21
C VAL A 176 10.80 -6.94 4.51
N ALA A 177 10.56 -6.06 5.47
CA ALA A 177 9.86 -6.41 6.69
C ALA A 177 8.36 -6.56 6.41
N VAL A 178 7.88 -7.81 6.48
CA VAL A 178 6.45 -8.13 6.41
C VAL A 178 6.00 -8.78 7.70
N THR A 179 4.86 -8.33 8.20
CA THR A 179 4.11 -9.07 9.23
C THR A 179 2.72 -9.40 8.73
N VAL A 180 2.19 -10.55 9.14
CA VAL A 180 0.81 -10.98 8.91
C VAL A 180 0.24 -11.38 10.28
N ARG A 181 -0.87 -10.77 10.70
CA ARG A 181 -1.43 -10.92 12.06
C ARG A 181 -0.37 -10.71 13.16
N GLY A 182 0.54 -9.76 12.96
CA GLY A 182 1.64 -9.44 13.88
C GLY A 182 2.81 -10.44 13.88
N GLN A 183 2.72 -11.54 13.13
CA GLN A 183 3.81 -12.50 12.99
C GLN A 183 4.69 -12.14 11.79
N LYS A 184 6.02 -12.23 11.96
CA LYS A 184 6.95 -11.99 10.87
C LYS A 184 6.82 -13.08 9.81
N VAL A 185 6.73 -12.69 8.54
CA VAL A 185 6.67 -13.60 7.39
C VAL A 185 7.78 -13.20 6.41
N VAL A 186 8.35 -14.17 5.70
CA VAL A 186 9.25 -13.92 4.58
C VAL A 186 8.40 -13.73 3.32
N PRO A 187 8.36 -12.53 2.73
CA PRO A 187 7.57 -12.30 1.53
C PRO A 187 8.21 -12.93 0.29
N VAL A 188 7.40 -13.17 -0.73
CA VAL A 188 7.92 -13.39 -2.09
C VAL A 188 8.00 -12.04 -2.78
N ILE A 189 9.17 -11.70 -3.32
CA ILE A 189 9.37 -10.43 -4.01
C ILE A 189 9.74 -10.66 -5.47
N VAL A 190 9.28 -9.77 -6.34
CA VAL A 190 9.56 -9.81 -7.78
C VAL A 190 9.82 -8.40 -8.28
N ALA A 191 10.99 -8.19 -8.89
CA ALA A 191 11.22 -6.98 -9.69
C ALA A 191 10.34 -7.03 -10.94
N LYS A 192 9.48 -6.03 -11.12
CA LYS A 192 8.49 -6.02 -12.20
C LYS A 192 8.19 -4.58 -12.62
N ASP A 193 8.07 -4.32 -13.92
CA ASP A 193 7.52 -3.07 -14.46
C ASP A 193 8.13 -1.77 -13.85
N GLY A 194 9.43 -1.74 -13.59
CA GLY A 194 10.09 -0.57 -12.99
C GLY A 194 9.79 -0.36 -11.50
N GLY A 195 9.59 -1.45 -10.76
CA GLY A 195 9.40 -1.43 -9.31
C GLY A 195 9.48 -2.82 -8.69
N LEU A 196 9.12 -2.90 -7.41
CA LEU A 196 9.14 -4.12 -6.60
C LEU A 196 7.72 -4.54 -6.27
N LEU A 197 7.31 -5.73 -6.69
CA LEU A 197 6.07 -6.37 -6.24
C LEU A 197 6.38 -7.26 -5.04
N VAL A 198 5.76 -6.96 -3.90
CA VAL A 198 5.87 -7.73 -2.66
C VAL A 198 4.58 -8.53 -2.48
N ASP A 199 4.64 -9.85 -2.60
CA ASP A 199 3.59 -10.76 -2.15
C ASP A 199 3.82 -11.08 -0.67
N THR A 200 2.85 -10.70 0.15
CA THR A 200 2.95 -10.76 1.61
C THR A 200 2.93 -12.17 2.17
N GLY A 201 2.67 -13.19 1.33
CA GLY A 201 2.57 -14.58 1.80
C GLY A 201 1.33 -14.84 2.65
N VAL A 202 0.30 -13.99 2.52
CA VAL A 202 -1.00 -14.20 3.17
C VAL A 202 -1.59 -15.52 2.69
N THR A 203 -1.82 -16.43 3.62
CA THR A 203 -2.44 -17.74 3.40
C THR A 203 -3.82 -17.87 4.06
N HIS A 204 -4.27 -16.82 4.76
CA HIS A 204 -5.49 -16.83 5.59
C HIS A 204 -6.38 -15.61 5.33
N PHE A 205 -7.64 -15.75 5.71
CA PHE A 205 -8.75 -15.02 5.08
C PHE A 205 -9.46 -13.99 5.95
N SER A 206 -9.43 -14.19 7.27
CA SER A 206 -9.91 -13.17 8.21
C SER A 206 -8.74 -12.24 8.53
N ALA A 207 -8.88 -10.96 8.22
CA ALA A 207 -7.96 -9.87 8.61
C ALA A 207 -6.47 -10.26 8.72
N PRO A 208 -5.83 -10.70 7.63
CA PRO A 208 -4.38 -10.88 7.61
C PRO A 208 -3.63 -9.62 8.05
N ASN A 209 -4.24 -8.45 7.85
CA ASN A 209 -3.76 -7.13 8.23
C ASN A 209 -2.24 -6.96 8.04
N PRO A 210 -1.70 -7.24 6.84
CA PRO A 210 -0.27 -7.28 6.69
C PRO A 210 0.32 -5.89 6.77
N THR A 211 1.51 -5.82 7.35
CA THR A 211 2.35 -4.64 7.25
C THR A 211 3.47 -4.89 6.25
N VAL A 212 3.83 -3.88 5.47
CA VAL A 212 4.94 -3.96 4.51
C VAL A 212 5.84 -2.73 4.66
N LYS A 213 7.13 -2.96 4.86
CA LYS A 213 8.17 -1.92 4.95
C LYS A 213 9.46 -2.40 4.31
N VAL A 214 10.05 -1.58 3.43
CA VAL A 214 11.22 -1.97 2.61
C VAL A 214 12.59 -1.81 3.29
N LEU A 215 12.76 -1.59 4.58
CA LEU A 215 14.09 -1.32 5.23
C LEU A 215 15.05 -0.30 4.51
N PRO A 216 16.00 0.33 5.21
CA PRO A 216 16.99 1.17 4.55
C PRO A 216 18.00 0.30 3.77
N GLY A 217 18.32 0.70 2.54
CA GLY A 217 19.37 0.13 1.73
C GLY A 217 20.76 0.65 2.10
N PRO A 218 21.82 0.14 1.46
CA PRO A 218 23.21 0.41 1.82
C PRO A 218 23.58 1.90 1.87
N LEU A 219 22.97 2.73 1.00
CA LEU A 219 23.26 4.16 0.93
C LEU A 219 22.69 4.94 2.12
N LEU A 220 21.74 4.36 2.86
CA LEU A 220 21.13 4.96 4.05
C LEU A 220 21.46 4.21 5.35
N SER A 221 21.91 2.96 5.29
CA SER A 221 22.22 2.15 6.48
C SER A 221 23.44 2.63 7.26
N GLY A 222 24.28 3.51 6.69
CA GLY A 222 25.42 4.15 7.36
C GLY A 222 25.10 5.46 8.09
N ALA A 223 23.88 6.00 7.97
CA ALA A 223 23.54 7.30 8.56
C ALA A 223 23.14 7.23 10.05
N THR A 224 23.04 6.03 10.64
CA THR A 224 22.56 5.82 12.03
C THR A 224 23.67 5.68 13.07
N SER A 225 24.95 5.90 12.75
CA SER A 225 26.05 5.71 13.71
C SER A 225 26.78 6.97 14.17
N ASN A 226 26.25 8.18 14.00
CA ASN A 226 26.81 9.38 14.64
C ASN A 226 25.77 10.51 14.79
N SER A 227 25.03 10.53 15.90
CA SER A 227 24.45 11.77 16.43
C SER A 227 24.09 11.62 17.91
N SER A 228 25.10 11.72 18.77
CA SER A 228 24.92 12.11 20.16
C SER A 228 25.91 13.22 20.52
N VAL A 229 25.79 14.37 19.85
CA VAL A 229 26.24 15.64 20.41
C VAL A 229 25.16 16.67 20.09
N ALA A 230 24.33 16.97 21.08
CA ALA A 230 23.45 18.12 21.04
C ALA A 230 24.31 19.40 20.92
N PRO A 231 24.00 20.33 20.01
CA PRO A 231 24.57 21.66 20.09
C PRO A 231 24.00 22.34 21.34
N GLN A 232 24.84 22.61 22.34
CA GLN A 232 24.49 23.53 23.41
C GLN A 232 24.20 24.91 22.80
N LEU A 233 22.96 25.36 22.91
CA LEU A 233 22.60 26.75 22.69
C LEU A 233 23.13 27.58 23.87
N SER A 234 24.30 28.18 23.69
CA SER A 234 24.83 29.21 24.56
C SER A 234 24.12 30.54 24.31
N GLY A 235 23.30 30.96 25.28
CA GLY A 235 23.11 32.33 25.75
C GLY A 235 22.65 33.41 24.76
N ILE A 236 21.38 33.84 24.88
CA ILE A 236 21.00 35.22 24.59
C ILE A 236 20.16 35.75 25.76
N ALA A 237 20.70 36.78 26.39
CA ALA A 237 20.11 37.49 27.52
C ALA A 237 18.85 38.27 27.11
N SER A 238 17.84 38.22 27.97
CA SER A 238 16.59 38.98 27.87
C SER A 238 16.84 40.45 28.25
N THR A 239 16.60 41.38 27.32
CA THR A 239 16.49 42.82 27.62
C THR A 239 15.04 43.27 27.55
N THR A 240 14.50 43.66 28.71
CA THR A 240 13.18 44.30 28.87
C THR A 240 13.21 45.74 28.32
N PRO A 241 12.17 46.23 27.60
CA PRO A 241 12.10 47.64 27.24
C PRO A 241 11.42 48.48 28.34
N VAL A 242 12.04 49.61 28.69
CA VAL A 242 11.45 50.68 29.52
C VAL A 242 10.56 51.55 28.63
N ARG A 243 9.36 51.87 29.11
CA ARG A 243 8.38 52.74 28.46
C ARG A 243 8.41 54.12 29.13
N THR A 244 8.69 55.17 28.36
CA THR A 244 8.44 56.57 28.76
C THR A 244 7.77 57.30 27.62
N GLY A 245 6.64 57.94 27.92
CA GLY A 245 5.73 58.63 27.02
C GLY A 245 4.33 58.56 27.58
#